data_AF-A0A940U607-F1
#
_entry.id   AF-A0A940U607-F1
#
_cell.length_a   1.000
_cell.length_b   1.000
_cell.length_c   1.000
_cell.angle_alpha   90.00
_cell.angle_beta   90.00
_cell.angle_gamma   90.00
#
_symmetry.space_group_name_H-M   'P 1'
#
loop_
_entity.id
_entity.type
_entity.pdbx_description
1 polymer ?
#
loop_
_entity_poly.entity_id
_entity_poly.type
_entity_poly.pdbx_seq_one_letter_code
_entity_poly.pdbx_strand_id
1 'polypeptide(L)'
;MVKKAAAHPFLFTGCWELREMLGRSARDERQLLEAIEEVPLDSIYYHTHGFFLRHKYIAGPYPNDFATWAAIQVRDRVLGEKLGVLDPYEFIDLESLRAEIVTIIEDHLSHLQIIPRVIYEEPFHFMQSRITAVPTGLESRTLTEFREILASVDASVIYYHTFEAILRLGHRNGDFAIWIEQQLEHPELAEKIAHLDPYMTSLETIRNRIIRLCDEFLERGAWK
;
A
#
# COMPACT_ATOMS: atom_id res chain seq x y z
N MET A 1 4.50 24.67 -28.16
CA MET A 1 3.92 25.10 -26.88
C MET A 1 5.03 25.23 -25.84
N VAL A 2 5.04 26.29 -25.03
CA VAL A 2 6.02 26.43 -23.94
C VAL A 2 5.71 25.36 -22.91
N LYS A 3 6.67 24.47 -22.63
CA LYS A 3 6.58 23.51 -21.52
C LYS A 3 6.27 24.30 -20.25
N LYS A 4 5.06 24.12 -19.69
CA LYS A 4 4.70 24.78 -18.44
C LYS A 4 5.61 24.23 -17.34
N ALA A 5 6.37 25.13 -16.72
CA ALA A 5 7.20 24.83 -15.58
C ALA A 5 6.46 25.21 -14.30
N ALA A 6 6.40 24.28 -13.35
CA ALA A 6 5.88 24.47 -12.01
C ALA A 6 6.67 25.53 -11.25
N ALA A 7 5.99 26.36 -10.48
CA ALA A 7 6.62 27.30 -9.56
C ALA A 7 7.36 26.57 -8.44
N HIS A 8 6.74 25.52 -7.88
CA HIS A 8 7.36 24.62 -6.91
C HIS A 8 7.62 23.26 -7.57
N PRO A 9 8.87 22.77 -7.58
CA PRO A 9 9.18 21.48 -8.18
C PRO A 9 8.53 20.33 -7.40
N PHE A 10 8.29 19.22 -8.08
CA PHE A 10 8.02 17.96 -7.40
C PHE A 10 9.33 17.40 -6.85
N LEU A 11 9.36 17.07 -5.56
CA LEU A 11 10.53 16.49 -4.91
C LEU A 11 10.31 14.99 -4.73
N PHE A 12 11.10 14.19 -5.44
CA PHE A 12 10.99 12.74 -5.34
C PHE A 12 11.62 12.27 -4.03
N THR A 13 10.79 11.73 -3.15
CA THR A 13 11.16 11.24 -1.83
C THR A 13 10.89 9.74 -1.78
N GLY A 14 11.94 8.97 -1.54
CA GLY A 14 11.82 7.54 -1.27
C GLY A 14 11.51 7.30 0.19
N CYS A 15 11.45 6.02 0.56
CA CYS A 15 11.26 5.65 1.95
C CYS A 15 11.98 4.36 2.34
N TRP A 16 12.35 4.30 3.61
CA TRP A 16 12.92 3.11 4.25
C TRP A 16 11.99 2.64 5.36
N GLU A 17 11.74 1.32 5.41
CA GLU A 17 10.92 0.67 6.43
C GLU A 17 11.84 0.11 7.53
N LEU A 18 11.78 0.70 8.71
CA LEU A 18 12.45 0.19 9.91
C LEU A 18 11.52 -0.77 10.63
N ARG A 19 11.88 -2.05 10.64
CA ARG A 19 11.04 -3.14 11.17
C ARG A 19 11.40 -3.45 12.61
N GLU A 20 10.38 -3.72 13.40
CA GLU A 20 10.50 -4.11 14.80
C GLU A 20 9.59 -5.31 15.06
N MET A 21 10.12 -6.31 15.77
CA MET A 21 9.34 -7.44 16.23
C MET A 21 8.74 -7.12 17.60
N LEU A 22 7.44 -7.36 17.78
CA LEU A 22 6.72 -7.04 19.02
C LEU A 22 6.91 -8.09 20.13
N GLY A 23 7.64 -9.18 19.86
CA GLY A 23 7.80 -10.29 20.79
C GLY A 23 6.50 -11.09 21.03
N ARG A 24 5.47 -10.86 20.21
CA ARG A 24 4.18 -11.56 20.24
C ARG A 24 4.05 -12.47 19.02
N SER A 25 3.45 -13.64 19.22
CA SER A 25 3.23 -14.61 18.15
C SER A 25 1.95 -15.42 18.34
N ALA A 26 1.38 -15.93 17.24
CA ALA A 26 0.23 -16.83 17.26
C ALA A 26 0.56 -18.18 16.60
N ARG A 27 0.09 -19.28 17.19
CA ARG A 27 0.19 -20.65 16.64
C ARG A 27 -1.13 -21.21 16.15
N ASP A 28 -2.23 -20.53 16.45
CA ASP A 28 -3.56 -20.84 15.94
C ASP A 28 -4.37 -19.54 15.74
N GLU A 29 -5.51 -19.67 15.07
CA GLU A 29 -6.36 -18.54 14.68
C GLU A 29 -7.00 -17.82 15.87
N ARG A 30 -7.16 -18.50 17.02
CA ARG A 30 -7.65 -17.86 18.25
C ARG A 30 -6.57 -17.01 18.90
N GLN A 31 -5.33 -17.50 18.97
CA GLN A 31 -4.20 -16.69 19.41
C GLN A 31 -3.95 -15.50 18.47
N LEU A 32 -4.21 -15.68 17.17
CA LEU A 32 -4.13 -14.60 16.20
C LEU A 32 -5.17 -13.52 16.51
N LEU A 33 -6.42 -13.92 16.72
CA LEU A 33 -7.53 -13.03 17.10
C LEU A 33 -7.19 -12.22 18.36
N GLU A 34 -6.89 -12.91 19.47
CA GLU A 34 -6.56 -12.29 20.76
C GLU A 34 -5.39 -11.29 20.62
N ALA A 35 -4.41 -11.62 19.77
CA ALA A 35 -3.28 -10.73 19.53
C ALA A 35 -3.63 -9.51 18.67
N ILE A 36 -4.45 -9.66 17.63
CA ILE A 36 -4.86 -8.55 16.74
C ILE A 36 -5.61 -7.47 17.52
N GLU A 37 -6.42 -7.86 18.50
CA GLU A 37 -7.16 -6.92 19.36
C GLU A 37 -6.21 -6.01 20.17
N GLU A 38 -5.08 -6.55 20.62
CA GLU A 38 -4.18 -5.87 21.57
C GLU A 38 -2.96 -5.18 20.93
N VAL A 39 -2.52 -5.59 19.73
CA VAL A 39 -1.30 -5.03 19.13
C VAL A 39 -1.46 -3.55 18.76
N PRO A 40 -0.36 -2.78 18.64
CA PRO A 40 -0.40 -1.42 18.11
C PRO A 40 -0.96 -1.36 16.69
N LEU A 41 -1.56 -0.24 16.29
CA LEU A 41 -2.09 -0.05 14.93
C LEU A 41 -1.00 -0.12 13.87
N ASP A 42 0.23 0.28 14.20
CA ASP A 42 1.41 0.13 13.35
C ASP A 42 1.66 -1.33 12.96
N SER A 43 1.21 -2.30 13.77
CA SER A 43 1.27 -3.72 13.42
C SER A 43 0.22 -4.11 12.39
N ILE A 44 -1.00 -3.58 12.52
CA ILE A 44 -2.07 -3.76 11.52
C ILE A 44 -1.62 -3.16 10.20
N TYR A 45 -1.10 -1.93 10.22
CA TYR A 45 -0.51 -1.28 9.04
C TYR A 45 0.59 -2.13 8.44
N TYR A 46 1.56 -2.60 9.25
CA TYR A 46 2.66 -3.41 8.76
C TYR A 46 2.15 -4.64 8.00
N HIS A 47 1.24 -5.41 8.59
CA HIS A 47 0.76 -6.68 8.05
C HIS A 47 -0.28 -6.53 6.91
N THR A 48 -0.79 -5.32 6.67
CA THR A 48 -1.74 -5.01 5.60
C THR A 48 -1.14 -4.02 4.60
N HIS A 49 -1.23 -2.72 4.85
CA HIS A 49 -0.71 -1.66 3.97
C HIS A 49 0.77 -1.84 3.59
N GLY A 50 1.63 -2.11 4.58
CA GLY A 50 3.07 -2.26 4.40
C GLY A 50 3.47 -3.46 3.52
N PHE A 51 2.55 -4.39 3.28
CA PHE A 51 2.79 -5.58 2.47
C PHE A 51 3.37 -5.25 1.10
N PHE A 52 2.84 -4.21 0.43
CA PHE A 52 3.25 -3.82 -0.93
C PHE A 52 4.65 -3.22 -0.99
N LEU A 53 5.12 -2.59 0.10
CA LEU A 53 6.50 -2.12 0.19
C LEU A 53 7.51 -3.28 0.30
N ARG A 54 7.09 -4.39 0.92
CA ARG A 54 7.92 -5.59 1.09
C ARG A 54 7.88 -6.51 -0.13
N HIS A 55 6.78 -6.49 -0.87
CA HIS A 55 6.53 -7.32 -2.05
C HIS A 55 6.46 -6.50 -3.35
N LYS A 56 7.44 -5.60 -3.52
CA LYS A 56 7.44 -4.55 -4.57
C LYS A 56 7.22 -5.06 -6.01
N TYR A 57 7.68 -6.28 -6.31
CA TYR A 57 7.75 -6.82 -7.67
C TYR A 57 6.71 -7.90 -7.99
N ILE A 58 6.27 -8.67 -6.99
CA ILE A 58 5.34 -9.80 -7.17
C ILE A 58 4.38 -9.79 -5.99
N ALA A 59 3.10 -9.57 -6.26
CA ALA A 59 2.06 -9.81 -5.27
C ALA A 59 1.93 -11.33 -5.07
N GLY A 60 2.04 -11.79 -3.83
CA GLY A 60 1.70 -13.17 -3.47
C GLY A 60 0.23 -13.48 -3.77
N PRO A 61 -0.22 -14.73 -3.56
CA PRO A 61 -1.62 -15.10 -3.78
C PRO A 61 -2.60 -14.34 -2.87
N TYR A 62 -2.11 -13.79 -1.76
CA TYR A 62 -2.87 -12.99 -0.82
C TYR A 62 -2.20 -11.63 -0.60
N PRO A 63 -2.97 -10.53 -0.49
CA PRO A 63 -2.43 -9.17 -0.41
C PRO A 63 -2.06 -8.71 1.01
N ASN A 64 -2.14 -9.61 2.01
CA ASN A 64 -1.77 -9.30 3.40
C ASN A 64 -1.19 -10.53 4.12
N ASP A 65 -0.45 -10.27 5.19
CA ASP A 65 0.27 -11.31 5.93
C ASP A 65 -0.69 -12.23 6.71
N PHE A 66 -1.83 -11.72 7.20
CA PHE A 66 -2.82 -12.52 7.95
C PHE A 66 -3.45 -13.60 7.07
N ALA A 67 -3.92 -13.20 5.89
CA ALA A 67 -4.48 -14.10 4.87
C ALA A 67 -3.44 -15.13 4.41
N THR A 68 -2.20 -14.67 4.15
CA THR A 68 -1.09 -15.55 3.78
C THR A 68 -0.83 -16.60 4.85
N TRP A 69 -0.78 -16.20 6.12
CA TRP A 69 -0.50 -17.12 7.21
C TRP A 69 -1.63 -18.14 7.42
N ALA A 70 -2.88 -17.70 7.43
CA ALA A 70 -4.03 -18.60 7.54
C ALA A 70 -4.05 -19.64 6.40
N ALA A 71 -3.92 -19.18 5.15
CA ALA A 71 -3.98 -20.06 3.98
C ALA A 71 -2.81 -21.04 3.86
N ILE A 72 -1.60 -20.60 4.23
CA ILE A 72 -0.37 -21.34 3.96
C ILE A 72 0.09 -22.09 5.20
N GLN A 73 0.27 -21.39 6.33
CA GLN A 73 0.87 -21.97 7.55
C GLN A 73 -0.15 -22.80 8.35
N VAL A 74 -1.37 -22.27 8.51
CA VAL A 74 -2.46 -22.99 9.18
C VAL A 74 -3.17 -23.96 8.22
N ARG A 75 -3.09 -23.69 6.91
CA ARG A 75 -3.79 -24.40 5.83
C ARG A 75 -5.30 -24.24 5.86
N ASP A 76 -5.80 -23.19 6.50
CA ASP A 76 -7.19 -22.76 6.40
C ASP A 76 -7.33 -21.79 5.22
N ARG A 77 -7.58 -22.37 4.05
CA ARG A 77 -7.81 -21.58 2.83
C ARG A 77 -9.06 -20.73 2.92
N VAL A 78 -10.08 -21.15 3.67
CA VAL A 78 -11.35 -20.42 3.75
C VAL A 78 -11.13 -19.09 4.48
N LEU A 79 -10.47 -19.13 5.64
CA LEU A 79 -10.11 -17.91 6.35
C LEU A 79 -9.14 -17.05 5.53
N GLY A 80 -8.17 -17.70 4.89
CA GLY A 80 -7.23 -17.02 3.98
C GLY A 80 -7.92 -16.23 2.88
N GLU A 81 -8.90 -16.80 2.18
CA GLU A 81 -9.69 -16.08 1.16
C GLU A 81 -10.51 -14.95 1.77
N LYS A 82 -11.21 -15.19 2.90
CA LYS A 82 -12.01 -14.15 3.57
C LYS A 82 -11.16 -12.92 3.93
N LEU A 83 -9.99 -13.14 4.50
CA LEU A 83 -9.04 -12.07 4.84
C LEU A 83 -8.34 -11.48 3.60
N GLY A 84 -8.21 -12.26 2.53
CA GLY A 84 -7.54 -11.83 1.30
C GLY A 84 -8.35 -10.85 0.45
N VAL A 85 -9.67 -10.81 0.63
CA VAL A 85 -10.57 -9.87 -0.07
C VAL A 85 -10.50 -8.46 0.53
N LEU A 86 -9.97 -8.30 1.74
CA LEU A 86 -9.84 -7.00 2.39
C LEU A 86 -8.95 -6.06 1.59
N ASP A 87 -9.52 -4.92 1.21
CA ASP A 87 -8.78 -3.80 0.65
C ASP A 87 -8.62 -2.69 1.71
N PRO A 88 -7.40 -2.44 2.21
CA PRO A 88 -7.15 -1.38 3.17
C PRO A 88 -7.60 0.03 2.71
N TYR A 89 -7.77 0.26 1.40
CA TYR A 89 -8.26 1.52 0.86
C TYR A 89 -9.76 1.74 1.07
N GLU A 90 -10.54 0.70 1.33
CA GLU A 90 -11.99 0.83 1.58
C GLU A 90 -12.29 1.37 2.98
N PHE A 91 -11.30 1.37 3.88
CA PHE A 91 -11.44 1.79 5.27
C PHE A 91 -11.05 3.26 5.47
N ILE A 92 -11.65 3.88 6.48
CA ILE A 92 -11.39 5.29 6.84
C ILE A 92 -10.10 5.40 7.66
N ASP A 93 -9.84 4.41 8.52
CA ASP A 93 -8.69 4.33 9.42
C ASP A 93 -8.31 2.88 9.74
N LEU A 94 -7.17 2.71 10.43
CA LEU A 94 -6.62 1.40 10.77
C LEU A 94 -7.45 0.69 11.84
N GLU A 95 -8.15 1.43 12.69
CA GLU A 95 -9.07 0.91 13.70
C GLU A 95 -10.25 0.20 13.05
N SER A 96 -10.86 0.82 12.03
CA SER A 96 -11.94 0.23 11.25
C SER A 96 -11.49 -1.03 10.52
N LEU A 97 -10.29 -1.01 9.92
CA LEU A 97 -9.69 -2.19 9.28
C LEU A 97 -9.44 -3.31 10.30
N ARG A 98 -8.91 -2.99 11.49
CA ARG A 98 -8.72 -3.96 12.57
C ARG A 98 -10.05 -4.60 12.99
N ALA A 99 -11.08 -3.79 13.18
CA ALA A 99 -12.39 -4.27 13.61
C ALA A 99 -13.00 -5.25 12.59
N GLU A 100 -12.83 -4.99 11.29
CA GLU A 100 -13.28 -5.91 10.24
C GLU A 100 -12.48 -7.22 10.24
N ILE A 101 -11.15 -7.15 10.38
CA ILE A 101 -10.30 -8.35 10.50
C ILE A 101 -10.73 -9.20 11.69
N VAL A 102 -10.97 -8.58 12.85
CA VAL A 102 -11.47 -9.24 14.07
C VAL A 102 -12.80 -9.92 13.78
N THR A 103 -13.76 -9.19 13.21
CA THR A 103 -15.10 -9.70 12.88
C THR A 103 -15.04 -10.93 11.97
N ILE A 104 -14.19 -10.88 10.93
CA ILE A 104 -14.01 -12.01 10.00
C ILE A 104 -13.47 -13.25 10.71
N ILE A 105 -12.47 -13.08 11.59
CA ILE A 105 -11.86 -14.20 12.31
C ILE A 105 -12.86 -14.75 13.34
N GLU A 106 -13.56 -13.88 14.09
CA GLU A 106 -14.57 -14.29 15.07
C GLU A 106 -15.71 -15.09 14.45
N ASP A 107 -16.30 -14.58 13.35
CA ASP A 107 -17.34 -15.31 12.61
C ASP A 107 -16.81 -16.67 12.17
N HIS A 108 -15.62 -16.70 11.54
CA HIS A 108 -15.02 -17.94 11.07
C HIS A 108 -14.84 -18.97 12.19
N LEU A 109 -14.29 -18.55 13.33
CA LEU A 109 -14.07 -19.41 14.48
C LEU A 109 -15.39 -19.92 15.10
N SER A 110 -16.47 -19.14 15.03
CA SER A 110 -17.78 -19.54 15.56
C SER A 110 -18.39 -20.76 14.85
N HIS A 111 -17.99 -21.01 13.59
CA HIS A 111 -18.46 -22.16 12.79
C HIS A 111 -17.59 -23.41 12.96
N LEU A 112 -16.49 -23.33 13.72
CA LEU A 112 -15.53 -24.42 13.87
C LEU A 112 -15.73 -25.19 15.20
N GLN A 113 -15.79 -26.51 15.10
CA GLN A 113 -15.77 -27.38 16.29
C GLN A 113 -14.34 -27.60 16.83
N ILE A 114 -13.34 -27.58 15.96
CA ILE A 114 -11.92 -27.74 16.28
C ILE A 114 -11.17 -26.64 15.55
N ILE A 115 -10.40 -25.83 16.30
CA ILE A 115 -9.62 -24.74 15.72
C ILE A 115 -8.33 -25.30 15.09
N PRO A 116 -8.09 -25.03 13.79
CA PRO A 116 -6.85 -25.34 13.11
C PRO A 116 -5.65 -24.69 13.82
N ARG A 117 -4.52 -25.40 13.84
CA ARG A 117 -3.29 -24.90 14.45
C ARG A 117 -2.10 -25.26 13.61
N VAL A 118 -1.05 -24.45 13.70
CA VAL A 118 0.24 -24.75 13.13
C VAL A 118 0.89 -25.88 13.95
N ILE A 119 1.11 -27.04 13.32
CA ILE A 119 1.73 -28.21 13.96
C ILE A 119 3.24 -28.26 13.66
N TYR A 120 3.64 -27.99 12.41
CA TYR A 120 5.04 -28.07 11.95
C TYR A 120 5.52 -26.84 11.18
N GLU A 121 4.63 -25.91 10.83
CA GLU A 121 4.99 -24.70 10.07
C GLU A 121 5.32 -23.52 11.02
N GLU A 122 5.49 -22.32 10.47
CA GLU A 122 5.93 -21.15 11.25
C GLU A 122 4.75 -20.45 11.97
N PRO A 123 4.92 -20.04 13.24
CA PRO A 123 3.93 -19.20 13.91
C PRO A 123 3.83 -17.82 13.24
N PHE A 124 2.69 -17.16 13.41
CA PHE A 124 2.56 -15.77 13.01
C PHE A 124 3.38 -14.91 13.96
N HIS A 125 4.27 -14.08 13.44
CA HIS A 125 5.02 -13.12 14.23
C HIS A 125 4.48 -11.72 14.01
N PHE A 126 4.07 -11.07 15.10
CA PHE A 126 3.61 -9.70 15.04
C PHE A 126 4.80 -8.75 14.96
N MET A 127 4.75 -7.94 13.91
CA MET A 127 5.76 -6.95 13.58
C MET A 127 5.09 -5.58 13.52
N GLN A 128 5.87 -4.54 13.70
CA GLN A 128 5.49 -3.17 13.36
C GLN A 128 6.61 -2.52 12.57
N SER A 129 6.33 -1.38 11.94
CA SER A 129 7.37 -0.62 11.27
C SER A 129 7.16 0.87 11.32
N ARG A 130 8.27 1.60 11.20
CA ARG A 130 8.26 3.04 10.94
C ARG A 130 8.82 3.33 9.56
N ILE A 131 8.10 4.13 8.80
CA ILE A 131 8.52 4.62 7.49
C ILE A 131 9.33 5.90 7.69
N THR A 132 10.56 5.92 7.20
CA THR A 132 11.43 7.10 7.21
C THR A 132 11.57 7.64 5.80
N ALA A 133 11.30 8.93 5.61
CA ALA A 133 11.46 9.62 4.34
C ALA A 133 12.95 9.75 3.97
N VAL A 134 13.28 9.44 2.72
CA VAL A 134 14.64 9.51 2.18
C VAL A 134 14.64 10.40 0.94
N PRO A 135 15.15 11.65 1.04
CA PRO A 135 15.24 12.53 -0.12
C PRO A 135 16.15 11.92 -1.20
N THR A 136 15.66 11.83 -2.44
CA THR A 136 16.48 11.31 -3.55
C THR A 136 17.39 12.36 -4.15
N GLY A 137 17.12 13.65 -3.89
CA GLY A 137 17.76 14.78 -4.55
C GLY A 137 17.26 15.04 -5.98
N LEU A 138 16.35 14.21 -6.50
CA LEU A 138 15.73 14.39 -7.80
C LEU A 138 14.52 15.32 -7.69
N GLU A 139 14.38 16.22 -8.65
CA GLU A 139 13.27 17.15 -8.74
C GLU A 139 12.80 17.33 -10.18
N SER A 140 11.51 17.60 -10.37
CA SER A 140 10.94 17.95 -11.68
C SER A 140 10.13 19.23 -11.61
N ARG A 141 10.28 20.10 -12.61
CA ARG A 141 9.42 21.27 -12.81
C ARG A 141 8.44 21.09 -13.97
N THR A 142 8.67 20.14 -14.87
CA THR A 142 7.74 19.88 -15.99
C THR A 142 7.16 18.49 -15.94
N LEU A 143 6.02 18.27 -16.61
CA LEU A 143 5.42 16.94 -16.73
C LEU A 143 6.36 15.94 -17.44
N THR A 144 7.14 16.41 -18.42
CA THR A 144 8.13 15.57 -19.12
C THR A 144 9.23 15.10 -18.16
N GLU A 145 9.83 16.02 -17.40
CA GLU A 145 10.84 15.67 -16.38
C GLU A 145 10.26 14.74 -15.33
N PHE A 146 9.04 15.01 -14.85
CA PHE A 146 8.34 14.18 -13.88
C PHE A 146 8.23 12.74 -14.40
N ARG A 147 7.71 12.57 -15.62
CA ARG A 147 7.55 11.27 -16.28
C ARG A 147 8.88 10.55 -16.44
N GLU A 148 9.92 11.24 -16.92
CA GLU A 148 11.26 10.67 -17.13
C GLU A 148 11.89 10.21 -15.81
N ILE A 149 11.83 11.04 -14.77
CA ILE A 149 12.36 10.70 -13.45
C ILE A 149 11.57 9.54 -12.85
N LEU A 150 10.23 9.58 -12.89
CA LEU A 150 9.37 8.53 -12.35
C LEU A 150 9.68 7.14 -12.95
N ALA A 151 10.13 7.08 -14.20
CA ALA A 151 10.53 5.84 -14.87
C ALA A 151 11.83 5.23 -14.31
N SER A 152 12.65 6.01 -13.60
CA SER A 152 13.99 5.62 -13.13
C SER A 152 14.12 5.50 -11.61
N VAL A 153 13.21 6.09 -10.83
CA VAL A 153 13.26 6.07 -9.36
C VAL A 153 12.97 4.69 -8.78
N ASP A 154 13.53 4.41 -7.59
CA ASP A 154 13.21 3.19 -6.83
C ASP A 154 11.70 3.09 -6.51
N ALA A 155 11.19 1.88 -6.41
CA ALA A 155 9.78 1.63 -6.09
C ALA A 155 9.35 2.20 -4.72
N SER A 156 10.28 2.44 -3.79
CA SER A 156 9.97 3.13 -2.52
C SER A 156 9.49 4.57 -2.72
N VAL A 157 9.86 5.25 -3.82
CA VAL A 157 9.35 6.58 -4.17
C VAL A 157 7.89 6.48 -4.57
N ILE A 158 7.54 5.45 -5.34
CA ILE A 158 6.15 5.17 -5.70
C ILE A 158 5.34 4.91 -4.43
N TYR A 159 5.82 4.01 -3.57
CA TYR A 159 5.17 3.71 -2.29
C TYR A 159 4.95 4.98 -1.44
N TYR A 160 5.99 5.80 -1.28
CA TYR A 160 5.94 6.98 -0.43
C TYR A 160 4.92 8.02 -0.90
N HIS A 161 4.82 8.22 -2.22
CA HIS A 161 3.95 9.24 -2.82
C HIS A 161 2.54 8.74 -3.16
N THR A 162 2.29 7.42 -3.16
CA THR A 162 0.94 6.86 -3.40
C THR A 162 0.32 6.19 -2.18
N PHE A 163 1.02 5.29 -1.49
CA PHE A 163 0.47 4.54 -0.36
C PHE A 163 0.62 5.34 0.94
N GLU A 164 1.86 5.67 1.29
CA GLU A 164 2.16 6.39 2.54
C GLU A 164 1.53 7.79 2.54
N ALA A 165 1.42 8.41 1.36
CA ALA A 165 0.77 9.70 1.19
C ALA A 165 -0.69 9.70 1.66
N ILE A 166 -1.43 8.59 1.52
CA ILE A 166 -2.84 8.52 1.96
C ILE A 166 -2.94 8.73 3.47
N LEU A 167 -2.11 8.01 4.25
CA LEU A 167 -2.08 8.16 5.71
C LEU A 167 -1.46 9.48 6.14
N ARG A 168 -0.35 9.88 5.52
CA ARG A 168 0.37 11.11 5.88
C ARG A 168 -0.44 12.37 5.61
N LEU A 169 -1.19 12.41 4.51
CA LEU A 169 -1.97 13.59 4.10
C LEU A 169 -3.41 13.56 4.62
N GLY A 170 -3.91 12.40 5.05
CA GLY A 170 -5.31 12.25 5.47
C GLY A 170 -6.31 12.41 4.32
N HIS A 171 -5.86 12.33 3.06
CA HIS A 171 -6.72 12.34 1.89
C HIS A 171 -6.12 11.53 0.73
N ARG A 172 -7.01 11.01 -0.12
CA ARG A 172 -6.73 9.85 -1.00
C ARG A 172 -5.95 10.14 -2.28
N ASN A 173 -5.73 11.41 -2.62
CA ASN A 173 -5.24 11.78 -3.96
C ASN A 173 -3.73 11.51 -4.18
N GLY A 174 -2.96 11.23 -3.11
CA GLY A 174 -1.51 11.04 -3.18
C GLY A 174 -0.74 12.30 -3.60
N ASP A 175 0.58 12.34 -3.42
CA ASP A 175 1.36 13.56 -3.71
C ASP A 175 1.39 13.88 -5.21
N PHE A 176 1.38 12.85 -6.08
CA PHE A 176 1.49 13.04 -7.52
C PHE A 176 0.31 13.81 -8.13
N ALA A 177 -0.92 13.42 -7.81
CA ALA A 177 -2.11 14.09 -8.34
C ALA A 177 -2.18 15.53 -7.83
N ILE A 178 -1.91 15.75 -6.53
CA ILE A 178 -1.89 17.07 -5.90
C ILE A 178 -0.93 18.01 -6.63
N TRP A 179 0.30 17.56 -6.89
CA TRP A 179 1.28 18.40 -7.56
C TRP A 179 0.89 18.71 -9.02
N ILE A 180 0.40 17.73 -9.76
CA ILE A 180 -0.04 17.91 -11.15
C ILE A 180 -1.22 18.89 -11.23
N GLU A 181 -2.17 18.79 -10.30
CA GLU A 181 -3.30 19.71 -10.22
C GLU A 181 -2.83 21.13 -9.88
N GLN A 182 -2.07 21.28 -8.79
CA GLN A 182 -1.80 22.58 -8.20
C GLN A 182 -0.65 23.34 -8.87
N GLN A 183 0.38 22.64 -9.35
CA GLN A 183 1.57 23.27 -9.91
C GLN A 183 1.59 23.28 -11.44
N LEU A 184 0.97 22.28 -12.08
CA LEU A 184 0.87 22.23 -13.53
C LEU A 184 -0.50 22.68 -14.06
N GLU A 185 -1.53 22.82 -13.21
CA GLU A 185 -2.91 23.14 -13.60
C GLU A 185 -3.46 22.16 -14.64
N HIS A 186 -3.26 20.87 -14.38
CA HIS A 186 -3.80 19.78 -15.21
C HIS A 186 -4.77 18.91 -14.41
N PRO A 187 -5.96 19.43 -14.03
CA PRO A 187 -6.91 18.74 -13.16
C PRO A 187 -7.41 17.43 -13.76
N GLU A 188 -7.62 17.34 -15.08
CA GLU A 188 -8.06 16.10 -15.74
C GLU A 188 -7.04 14.96 -15.62
N LEU A 189 -5.74 15.27 -15.62
CA LEU A 189 -4.68 14.28 -15.44
C LEU A 189 -4.56 13.89 -13.97
N ALA A 190 -4.61 14.88 -13.08
CA ALA A 190 -4.58 14.67 -11.64
C ALA A 190 -5.72 13.77 -11.18
N GLU A 191 -6.95 14.02 -11.66
CA GLU A 191 -8.12 13.21 -11.34
C GLU A 191 -7.92 11.75 -11.75
N LYS A 192 -7.42 11.49 -12.97
CA LYS A 192 -7.15 10.11 -13.43
C LYS A 192 -6.10 9.40 -12.58
N ILE A 193 -5.08 10.12 -12.13
CA ILE A 193 -4.04 9.57 -11.25
C ILE A 193 -4.61 9.28 -9.85
N ALA A 194 -5.43 10.17 -9.31
CA ALA A 194 -6.07 10.00 -8.00
C ALA A 194 -7.05 8.81 -7.94
N HIS A 195 -7.65 8.43 -9.08
CA HIS A 195 -8.52 7.25 -9.19
C HIS A 195 -7.77 5.92 -9.35
N LEU A 196 -6.43 5.94 -9.41
CA LEU A 196 -5.66 4.71 -9.39
C LEU A 196 -5.67 4.14 -7.97
N ASP A 197 -6.44 3.07 -7.78
CA ASP A 197 -6.37 2.28 -6.56
C ASP A 197 -4.99 1.63 -6.42
N PRO A 198 -4.21 1.99 -5.37
CA PRO A 198 -2.87 1.47 -5.19
C PRO A 198 -2.85 -0.01 -4.74
N TYR A 199 -3.90 -0.54 -4.09
CA TYR A 199 -3.89 -1.88 -3.49
C TYR A 199 -4.28 -3.01 -4.44
N MET A 200 -4.83 -2.66 -5.61
CA MET A 200 -5.22 -3.64 -6.63
C MET A 200 -4.02 -4.28 -7.36
N THR A 201 -2.79 -3.77 -7.19
CA THR A 201 -1.65 -4.22 -7.99
C THR A 201 -0.28 -3.90 -7.35
N SER A 202 0.81 -4.18 -8.07
CA SER A 202 2.19 -3.92 -7.61
C SER A 202 2.60 -2.45 -7.78
N LEU A 203 3.64 -2.02 -7.04
CA LEU A 203 4.23 -0.69 -7.18
C LEU A 203 4.69 -0.39 -8.62
N GLU A 204 5.26 -1.39 -9.29
CA GLU A 204 5.70 -1.26 -10.68
C GLU A 204 4.51 -1.09 -11.64
N THR A 205 3.40 -1.79 -11.39
CA THR A 205 2.19 -1.61 -12.18
C THR A 205 1.58 -0.22 -11.97
N ILE A 206 1.56 0.29 -10.74
CA ILE A 206 1.13 1.68 -10.45
C ILE A 206 2.04 2.68 -11.16
N ARG A 207 3.38 2.53 -11.06
CA ARG A 207 4.34 3.39 -11.79
C ARG A 207 4.01 3.42 -13.28
N ASN A 208 3.88 2.26 -13.90
CA ASN A 208 3.64 2.15 -15.35
C ASN A 208 2.28 2.74 -15.76
N ARG A 209 1.25 2.61 -14.93
CA ARG A 209 -0.05 3.26 -15.17
C ARG A 209 0.06 4.79 -15.14
N ILE A 210 0.78 5.35 -14.17
CA ILE A 210 1.00 6.80 -14.08
C ILE A 210 1.80 7.29 -15.29
N ILE A 211 2.90 6.60 -15.64
CA ILE A 211 3.72 6.93 -16.83
C ILE A 211 2.86 6.96 -18.09
N ARG A 212 2.01 5.93 -18.29
CA ARG A 212 1.11 5.86 -19.45
C ARG A 212 0.14 7.03 -19.48
N LEU A 213 -0.45 7.41 -18.35
CA LEU A 213 -1.32 8.58 -18.28
C LEU A 213 -0.58 9.88 -18.64
N CYS A 214 0.67 10.03 -18.20
CA CYS A 214 1.53 11.16 -18.60
C CYS A 214 1.83 11.14 -20.10
N ASP A 215 2.17 9.99 -20.67
CA ASP A 215 2.47 9.83 -22.10
C ASP A 215 1.26 10.20 -22.97
N GLU A 216 0.09 9.63 -22.66
CA GLU A 216 -1.16 9.93 -23.36
C GLU A 216 -1.53 11.42 -23.29
N PHE A 217 -1.24 12.08 -22.17
CA PHE A 217 -1.48 13.52 -22.00
C PHE A 217 -0.49 14.36 -22.83
N LEU A 218 0.79 14.03 -22.80
CA LEU A 218 1.84 14.72 -23.55
C LEU A 218 1.64 14.58 -25.07
N GLU A 219 1.24 13.41 -25.55
CA GLU A 219 0.92 13.18 -26.96
C GLU A 219 -0.25 14.06 -27.41
N ARG A 220 -1.36 14.10 -26.66
CA ARG A 220 -2.52 14.96 -26.99
C ARG A 220 -2.16 16.44 -27.06
N GLY A 221 -1.23 16.90 -26.22
CA GLY A 221 -0.71 18.27 -26.23
C GLY A 221 0.24 18.58 -27.38
N ALA A 222 0.85 17.57 -28.02
CA ALA A 222 1.74 17.76 -29.16
C ALA A 222 1.00 18.04 -30.48
N TRP A 223 -0.28 17.65 -30.58
CA TRP A 223 -1.13 17.80 -31.77
C TRP A 223 -2.13 18.96 -31.68
N LYS A 224 -2.11 19.73 -30.58
CA LYS A 224 -2.87 20.98 -30.39
C LYS A 224 -1.93 22.19 -30.48
#